data_AF-A0A9E0W196-F1
#
_entry.id   AF-A0A9E0W196-F1
#
_cell.length_a   1.000
_cell.length_b   1.000
_cell.length_c   1.000
_cell.angle_alpha   90.00
_cell.angle_beta   90.00
_cell.angle_gamma   90.00
#
_symmetry.space_group_name_H-M   'P 1'
#
loop_
_entity.id
_entity.type
_entity.pdbx_description
1 polymer ?
#
loop_
_entity_poly.entity_id
_entity_poly.type
_entity_poly.pdbx_seq_one_letter_code
_entity_poly.pdbx_strand_id
1 'polypeptide(L)' 'MNQINYGNYRITAMVKNIGHNRWMLEPKIYHKDLKDTIFHNAGDLEQVPENQVVAKSEEEAISQCFELGKLVIDADLH' A
#
# COMPACT_ATOMS: atom_id res chain seq x y z
N MET A 1 -14.30 0.10 -1.79
CA MET A 1 -12.95 0.53 -2.20
C MET A 1 -12.20 0.87 -0.93
N ASN A 2 -11.09 0.18 -0.64
CA ASN A 2 -10.37 0.31 0.63
C ASN A 2 -9.43 1.51 0.57
N GLN A 3 -9.88 2.67 1.04
CA GLN A 3 -9.15 3.93 0.90
C GLN A 3 -9.18 4.75 2.19
N ILE A 4 -8.06 5.38 2.52
CA ILE A 4 -7.93 6.35 3.61
C ILE A 4 -7.26 7.65 3.13
N ASN A 5 -7.43 8.72 3.89
CA ASN A 5 -6.63 9.93 3.74
C ASN A 5 -5.56 9.96 4.85
N TYR A 6 -4.35 10.38 4.50
CA TYR A 6 -3.24 10.55 5.43
C TYR A 6 -2.51 11.85 5.09
N GLY A 7 -2.74 12.90 5.88
CA GLY A 7 -2.29 14.26 5.54
C GLY A 7 -2.81 14.74 4.17
N ASN A 8 -1.91 15.18 3.30
CA ASN A 8 -2.20 15.58 1.92
C ASN A 8 -2.26 14.40 0.95
N TYR A 9 -2.17 13.18 1.44
CA TYR A 9 -2.18 11.97 0.63
C TYR A 9 -3.49 11.20 0.79
N ARG A 10 -3.77 10.40 -0.22
CA ARG A 10 -4.84 9.41 -0.28
C ARG A 10 -4.21 8.07 -0.59
N ILE A 11 -4.44 7.10 0.29
CA ILE A 11 -3.91 5.74 0.17
C ILE A 11 -5.08 4.82 -0.18
N THR A 12 -4.96 4.07 -1.27
CA THR A 12 -5.87 2.98 -1.62
C THR A 12 -5.14 1.66 -1.42
N ALA A 13 -5.61 0.84 -0.49
CA ALA A 13 -5.06 -0.48 -0.25
C ALA A 13 -5.52 -1.45 -1.34
N MET A 14 -4.56 -2.01 -2.07
CA MET A 14 -4.78 -3.19 -2.90
C MET A 14 -4.03 -4.35 -2.26
N VAL A 15 -4.72 -5.46 -2.08
CA VAL A 15 -4.13 -6.67 -1.51
C VAL A 15 -4.47 -7.86 -2.39
N LYS A 16 -3.52 -8.79 -2.50
CA LYS A 16 -3.69 -10.01 -3.27
C LYS A 16 -3.28 -11.22 -2.45
N ASN A 17 -4.20 -12.17 -2.27
CA ASN A 17 -3.86 -13.43 -1.63
C ASN A 17 -2.94 -14.24 -2.56
N ILE A 18 -1.78 -14.64 -2.05
CA ILE A 18 -0.78 -15.43 -2.78
C ILE A 18 -0.63 -16.85 -2.21
N GLY A 19 -1.55 -17.28 -1.35
CA GLY A 19 -1.61 -18.61 -0.74
C GLY A 19 -1.01 -18.67 0.67
N HIS A 20 -1.38 -19.70 1.45
CA HIS A 20 -0.82 -19.97 2.78
C HIS A 20 -0.93 -18.79 3.76
N ASN A 21 -2.07 -18.07 3.74
CA ASN A 21 -2.30 -16.84 4.51
C ASN A 21 -1.30 -15.72 4.21
N ARG A 22 -0.60 -15.79 3.07
CA ARG A 22 0.27 -14.73 2.59
C ARG A 22 -0.50 -13.81 1.66
N TRP A 23 -0.24 -12.53 1.84
CA TRP A 23 -0.86 -11.45 1.10
C TRP A 23 0.23 -10.54 0.57
N MET A 24 0.12 -10.20 -0.71
CA MET A 24 0.91 -9.15 -1.34
C MET A 24 0.19 -7.82 -1.10
N LEU A 25 0.92 -6.83 -0.59
CA LEU A 25 0.43 -5.49 -0.28
C LEU A 25 0.87 -4.51 -1.36
N GLU A 26 -0.08 -3.79 -1.94
CA GLU A 26 0.15 -2.83 -3.03
C GLU A 26 -0.59 -1.51 -2.73
N PRO A 27 -0.11 -0.70 -1.77
CA PRO A 27 -0.73 0.58 -1.48
C PRO A 27 -0.52 1.56 -2.65
N LYS A 28 -1.61 2.07 -3.22
CA LYS A 28 -1.58 3.18 -4.18
C LYS A 28 -1.69 4.50 -3.46
N ILE A 29 -0.73 5.40 -3.65
CA ILE A 29 -0.66 6.66 -2.92
C ILE A 29 -0.74 7.83 -3.89
N TYR A 30 -1.71 8.71 -3.66
CA TYR A 30 -1.94 9.92 -4.45
C TYR A 30 -1.81 11.14 -3.56
N HIS A 31 -1.05 12.15 -3.98
CA HIS A 31 -1.08 13.46 -3.34
C HIS A 31 -2.29 14.24 -3.86
N LYS A 32 -3.02 14.93 -2.97
CA LYS A 32 -4.28 15.61 -3.31
C LYS A 32 -4.09 16.76 -4.30
N ASP A 33 -2.96 17.45 -4.23
CA ASP A 33 -2.67 18.63 -5.06
C ASP A 33 -1.82 18.34 -6.30
N LEU A 34 -1.24 17.13 -6.41
CA LEU A 34 -0.47 16.73 -7.58
C LEU A 34 -1.33 15.79 -8.42
N LYS A 35 -1.50 16.12 -9.71
CA LYS A 35 -2.09 15.19 -10.68
C LYS A 35 -1.19 13.97 -10.93
N ASP A 36 0.10 14.11 -10.63
CA ASP A 36 1.07 13.03 -10.69
C ASP A 36 1.07 12.24 -9.38
N THR A 37 0.81 10.95 -9.53
CA THR A 37 0.92 9.94 -8.47
C THR A 37 2.36 9.93 -7.96
N ILE A 38 2.64 10.48 -6.76
CA ILE A 38 4.02 10.51 -6.23
C ILE A 38 4.58 9.09 -6.09
N PHE A 39 3.73 8.12 -5.78
CA PHE A 39 4.12 6.71 -5.69
C PHE A 39 3.28 5.86 -6.64
N HIS A 40 3.66 5.89 -7.92
CA HIS A 40 3.70 4.63 -8.65
C HIS A 40 4.84 3.80 -8.05
N ASN A 41 4.62 3.16 -6.90
CA ASN A 41 5.37 1.94 -6.65
C ASN A 41 4.75 0.86 -7.55
N ALA A 42 5.20 1.02 -8.80
CA ALA A 42 5.36 0.11 -9.91
C ALA A 42 4.17 -0.70 -10.41
N GLY A 43 3.82 -0.40 -11.66
CA GLY A 43 3.28 -1.41 -12.56
C GLY A 43 4.26 -2.56 -12.87
N ASP A 44 5.49 -2.50 -12.35
CA ASP A 44 6.58 -3.47 -12.55
C ASP A 44 7.43 -3.67 -11.27
N LEU A 45 6.83 -3.69 -10.07
CA LEU A 45 7.56 -4.17 -8.88
C LEU A 45 7.62 -5.68 -9.08
N GLU A 46 8.70 -6.13 -9.72
CA GLU A 46 9.24 -7.47 -9.53
C GLU A 46 8.94 -7.89 -8.11
N GLN A 47 8.06 -8.88 -7.93
CA GLN A 47 7.55 -9.41 -6.67
C GLN A 47 8.48 -9.18 -5.46
N VAL A 48 8.48 -7.98 -4.88
CA VAL A 48 9.48 -7.68 -3.85
C VAL A 48 9.05 -8.44 -2.61
N PRO A 49 9.88 -9.35 -2.07
CA PRO A 49 9.50 -10.19 -0.94
C PRO A 49 9.02 -9.39 0.27
N GLU A 50 9.51 -8.15 0.39
CA GLU A 50 9.25 -7.20 1.48
C GLU A 50 7.80 -6.74 1.57
N ASN A 51 7.05 -6.81 0.46
CA ASN A 51 5.62 -6.45 0.43
C ASN A 51 4.70 -7.66 0.65
N GLN A 52 5.26 -8.82 1.04
CA GLN A 52 4.49 -10.02 1.36
C GLN A 52 4.35 -10.15 2.88
N VAL A 53 3.11 -10.16 3.36
CA VAL A 53 2.80 -10.31 4.78
C VAL A 53 2.00 -11.57 5.04
N VAL A 54 2.11 -12.11 6.24
CA VAL A 54 1.18 -13.13 6.73
C VAL A 54 0.02 -12.41 7.41
N ALA A 55 -1.20 -12.66 6.96
CA ALA A 55 -2.42 -12.11 7.54
C ALA A 55 -3.52 -13.17 7.54
N LYS A 56 -4.30 -13.22 8.64
CA LYS A 56 -5.35 -14.22 8.86
C LYS A 56 -6.60 -13.92 8.04
N SER A 57 -6.76 -12.68 7.58
CA SER A 57 -7.89 -12.23 6.77
C SER A 57 -7.48 -11.17 5.77
N GLU A 58 -8.35 -10.93 4.78
CA GLU A 58 -8.20 -9.81 3.84
C GLU A 58 -8.24 -8.46 4.57
N GLU A 59 -9.11 -8.31 5.57
CA GLU A 59 -9.23 -7.09 6.37
C GLU A 59 -7.94 -6.76 7.12
N GLU A 60 -7.27 -7.78 7.68
CA GLU A 60 -5.98 -7.62 8.33
C GLU A 60 -4.89 -7.22 7.31
N ALA A 61 -4.87 -7.85 6.13
CA ALA A 61 -3.97 -7.48 5.06
C ALA A 61 -4.20 -6.03 4.58
N ILE A 62 -5.47 -5.60 4.47
CA ILE A 62 -5.83 -4.22 4.10
C ILE A 62 -5.31 -3.23 5.15
N SER A 63 -5.48 -3.54 6.44
CA SER A 63 -4.97 -2.70 7.53
C SER A 63 -3.44 -2.55 7.44
N GLN A 64 -2.72 -3.66 7.26
CA GLN A 64 -1.28 -3.65 7.08
C GLN A 64 -0.85 -2.90 5.81
N CYS A 65 -1.62 -3.00 4.73
CA CYS A 65 -1.39 -2.25 3.49
C CYS A 65 -1.47 -0.74 3.72
N PHE A 66 -2.39 -0.27 4.55
CA PHE A 66 -2.46 1.15 4.91
C PHE A 66 -1.26 1.60 5.74
N GLU A 67 -0.82 0.80 6.70
CA GLU A 67 0.37 1.12 7.49
C GLU A 67 1.62 1.18 6.61
N LEU A 68 1.79 0.24 5.68
CA LEU A 68 2.86 0.30 4.67
C LEU A 68 2.79 1.60 3.86
N GLY A 69 1.60 2.00 3.41
CA GLY A 69 1.40 3.25 2.68
C GLY A 69 1.79 4.50 3.49
N LYS A 70 1.48 4.53 4.79
CA LYS A 70 1.88 5.64 5.68
C LYS A 70 3.39 5.68 5.87
N LEU A 71 4.04 4.54 6.09
CA LEU A 71 5.49 4.44 6.23
C LEU A 71 6.23 4.97 4.99
N VAL A 72 5.74 4.63 3.79
CA VAL A 72 6.31 5.14 2.53
C VAL A 72 6.21 6.66 2.46
N ILE A 73 5.07 7.24 2.84
CA ILE A 73 4.89 8.70 2.87
C ILE A 73 5.82 9.34 3.89
N ASP A 74 5.88 8.81 5.11
CA ASP A 74 6.68 9.40 6.18
C ASP A 74 8.19 9.33 5.89
N ALA A 75 8.64 8.29 5.18
CA ALA A 75 10.02 8.12 4.75
C ALA A 75 10.42 9.07 3.61
N ASP A 76 9.51 9.42 2.69
CA ASP A 76 9.78 10.38 1.61
C ASP A 76 9.74 11.84 2.07
N LEU A 77 9.00 12.13 3.14
CA LEU A 77 8.94 13.46 3.76
C LEU A 77 10.21 13.82 4.57
N HIS A 78 11.18 12.90 4.70
CA HIS A 78 12.46 13.09 5.41
C HIS A 78 13.64 13.14 4.45
#